data_AF-Q5BZ18-F1
#
_entry.id   AF-Q5BZ18-F1
#
_cell.length_a   1.000
_cell.length_b   1.000
_cell.length_c   1.000
_cell.angle_alpha   90.00
_cell.angle_beta   90.00
_cell.angle_gamma   90.00
#
_symmetry.space_group_name_H-M   'P 1'
#
loop_
_entity.id
_entity.type
_entity.pdbx_description
1 polymer ?
#
loop_
_entity_poly.entity_id
_entity_poly.type
_entity_poly.pdbx_seq_one_letter_code
_entity_poly.pdbx_strand_id
1 'polypeptide(L)'
;MSAVSKENICSNCLKQNDVHLICIECDHVQLCISCYCFGAESGMHKKNHGYRISRLNLLPHSILEGWNSGEELNLLEALEQYGIGNWEDIALKVGTKSSVECMDHYCSRYLDGVFGLELLSDNKYPSRITDHTNHMMLSPT
;
A
#
# COMPACT_ATOMS: atom_id res chain seq x y z
N MET A 1 -4.03 -9.71 18.97
CA MET A 1 -3.56 -10.90 18.23
C MET A 1 -4.07 -10.76 16.80
N SER A 2 -3.28 -10.13 15.93
CA SER A 2 -3.73 -9.81 14.57
C SER A 2 -3.88 -11.10 13.76
N ALA A 3 -5.07 -11.34 13.24
CA ALA A 3 -5.38 -12.47 12.40
C ALA A 3 -4.54 -12.37 11.12
N VAL A 4 -3.57 -13.28 10.95
CA VAL A 4 -2.89 -13.45 9.67
C VAL A 4 -3.92 -14.02 8.71
N SER A 5 -4.44 -13.18 7.82
CA SER A 5 -5.31 -13.56 6.73
C SER A 5 -4.64 -14.66 5.91
N LYS A 6 -5.38 -15.73 5.57
CA LYS A 6 -4.94 -16.94 4.85
C LYS A 6 -4.40 -16.71 3.43
N GLU A 7 -4.09 -15.47 3.06
CA GLU A 7 -3.95 -15.02 1.69
C GLU A 7 -2.53 -15.20 1.12
N ASN A 8 -1.54 -15.55 1.96
CA ASN A 8 -0.11 -15.58 1.59
C ASN A 8 0.53 -16.99 1.56
N ILE A 9 -0.24 -18.06 1.38
CA ILE A 9 0.28 -19.44 1.45
C ILE A 9 0.31 -20.08 0.06
N CYS A 10 1.48 -20.62 -0.32
CA CYS A 10 1.64 -21.38 -1.56
C CYS A 10 0.84 -22.69 -1.52
N SER A 11 0.01 -22.94 -2.53
CA SER A 11 -0.84 -24.13 -2.66
C SER A 11 -0.06 -25.46 -2.74
N ASN A 12 1.22 -25.42 -3.13
CA ASN A 12 2.04 -26.62 -3.29
C ASN A 12 2.93 -26.92 -2.06
N CYS A 13 3.74 -25.96 -1.62
CA CYS A 13 4.69 -26.19 -0.52
C CYS A 13 4.17 -25.75 0.86
N LEU A 14 2.99 -25.12 0.91
CA LEU A 14 2.34 -24.61 2.12
C LEU A 14 3.18 -23.58 2.89
N LYS A 15 4.22 -23.03 2.26
CA LYS A 15 5.06 -21.97 2.83
C LYS A 15 4.47 -20.60 2.53
N GLN A 16 4.63 -19.69 3.49
CA GLN A 16 4.30 -18.29 3.31
C GLN A 16 5.32 -17.57 2.41
N ASN A 17 4.86 -16.77 1.46
CA ASN A 17 5.70 -15.91 0.60
C ASN A 17 5.00 -14.57 0.31
N ASP A 18 5.75 -13.55 -0.07
CA ASP A 18 5.18 -12.21 -0.38
C ASP A 18 4.73 -12.08 -1.84
N VAL A 19 5.32 -12.90 -2.72
CA VAL A 19 5.01 -12.91 -4.16
C VAL A 19 4.52 -14.29 -4.56
N HIS A 20 3.37 -14.31 -5.23
CA HIS A 20 2.74 -15.52 -5.75
C HIS A 20 2.38 -15.35 -7.22
N LEU A 21 2.46 -16.45 -7.97
CA LEU A 21 1.85 -16.59 -9.29
C LEU A 21 0.51 -17.27 -9.11
N ILE A 22 -0.57 -16.55 -9.42
CA ILE A 22 -1.94 -17.04 -9.34
C ILE A 22 -2.32 -17.58 -10.72
N CYS A 23 -2.74 -18.84 -10.77
CA CYS A 23 -3.25 -19.45 -11.99
C CYS A 23 -4.56 -18.77 -12.39
N ILE A 24 -4.72 -18.39 -13.66
CA ILE A 24 -5.97 -17.75 -14.14
C ILE A 24 -7.02 -18.75 -14.61
N GLU A 25 -6.61 -20.02 -14.79
CA GLU A 25 -7.46 -21.10 -15.27
C GLU A 25 -7.95 -22.03 -14.14
N CYS A 26 -7.35 -21.94 -12.95
CA CYS A 26 -7.68 -22.81 -11.83
C CYS A 26 -8.13 -22.00 -10.62
N ASP A 27 -9.19 -22.46 -9.97
CA ASP A 27 -9.67 -21.84 -8.75
C ASP A 27 -8.67 -22.02 -7.61
N HIS A 28 -8.32 -20.91 -6.95
CA HIS A 28 -7.53 -20.88 -5.72
C HIS A 28 -6.12 -21.50 -5.78
N VAL A 29 -5.53 -21.62 -6.98
CA VAL A 29 -4.13 -22.07 -7.12
C VAL A 29 -3.20 -20.86 -7.14
N GLN A 30 -2.38 -20.73 -6.10
CA GLN A 30 -1.30 -19.77 -6.02
C GLN A 30 0.02 -20.47 -5.70
N LEU A 31 1.04 -20.23 -6.52
CA LEU A 31 2.36 -20.83 -6.35
C LEU A 31 3.37 -19.76 -5.97
N CYS A 32 4.25 -20.05 -5.02
CA CYS A 32 5.44 -19.22 -4.84
C CYS A 32 6.35 -19.35 -6.08
N ILE A 33 7.22 -18.36 -6.28
CA ILE A 33 8.14 -18.31 -7.42
C ILE A 33 8.89 -19.64 -7.60
N SER A 34 9.42 -20.20 -6.51
CA SER A 34 10.16 -21.46 -6.56
C SER A 34 9.29 -22.62 -7.06
N CYS A 35 8.07 -22.79 -6.54
CA CYS A 35 7.19 -23.89 -6.97
C CYS A 35 6.75 -23.75 -8.43
N TYR A 36 6.54 -22.52 -8.90
CA TYR A 36 6.30 -22.26 -10.32
C TYR A 36 7.51 -22.64 -11.19
N CYS A 37 8.72 -22.23 -10.81
CA CYS A 37 9.95 -22.57 -11.55
C CYS A 37 10.23 -24.07 -11.61
N PHE A 38 9.86 -24.82 -10.58
CA PHE A 38 9.95 -26.29 -10.59
C PHE A 38 8.80 -26.96 -11.36
N GLY A 39 7.85 -26.19 -11.91
CA GLY A 39 6.73 -26.70 -12.67
C GLY A 39 5.78 -27.53 -11.82
N ALA A 40 5.51 -27.10 -10.58
CA ALA A 40 4.61 -27.81 -9.69
C ALA A 40 3.20 -27.93 -10.29
N GLU A 41 2.71 -29.16 -10.41
CA GLU A 41 1.35 -29.46 -10.86
C GLU A 41 0.59 -30.13 -9.72
N SER A 42 -0.70 -29.81 -9.55
CA SER A 42 -1.53 -30.40 -8.51
C SER A 42 -2.98 -30.50 -8.94
N GLY A 43 -3.55 -31.71 -8.87
CA GLY A 43 -4.93 -31.97 -9.31
C GLY A 43 -5.13 -31.59 -10.78
N MET A 44 -6.09 -30.69 -11.03
CA MET A 44 -6.42 -30.18 -12.38
C MET A 44 -5.47 -29.08 -12.86
N HIS A 45 -4.58 -28.59 -12.01
CA HIS A 45 -3.63 -27.55 -12.37
C HIS A 45 -2.47 -28.09 -13.21
N LYS A 46 -2.12 -27.37 -14.28
CA LYS A 46 -1.01 -27.68 -15.17
C LYS A 46 -0.03 -26.53 -15.28
N LYS A 47 1.26 -26.86 -15.47
CA LYS A 47 2.34 -25.86 -15.55
C LYS A 47 2.22 -24.93 -16.77
N ASN A 48 1.46 -25.35 -17.79
CA ASN A 48 1.24 -24.61 -19.03
C ASN A 48 0.04 -23.64 -18.97
N HIS A 49 -0.70 -23.60 -17.86
CA HIS A 49 -1.79 -22.63 -17.70
C HIS A 49 -1.24 -21.19 -17.68
N GLY A 50 -2.12 -20.22 -17.94
CA GLY A 50 -1.85 -18.82 -17.74
C GLY A 50 -1.72 -18.46 -16.25
N TYR A 51 -0.84 -17.50 -15.95
CA TYR A 51 -0.65 -16.98 -14.60
C TYR A 51 -0.68 -15.46 -14.59
N ARG A 52 -1.16 -14.89 -13.47
CA ARG A 52 -0.98 -13.49 -13.11
C ARG A 52 -0.11 -13.38 -11.86
N ILE A 53 0.64 -12.30 -11.76
CA ILE A 53 1.49 -12.04 -10.59
C ILE A 53 0.64 -11.34 -9.53
N SER A 54 0.70 -11.83 -8.30
CA SER A 54 0.18 -11.17 -7.11
C SER A 54 1.34 -10.82 -6.19
N ARG A 55 1.42 -9.56 -5.79
CA ARG A 55 2.39 -9.06 -4.81
C ARG A 55 1.59 -8.58 -3.61
N LEU A 56 1.66 -9.30 -2.51
CA LEU A 56 1.04 -8.89 -1.25
C LEU A 56 2.09 -8.11 -0.46
N ASN A 57 1.73 -6.89 -0.06
CA ASN A 57 2.50 -6.07 0.88
C ASN A 57 3.90 -5.66 0.45
N LEU A 58 4.05 -5.17 -0.78
CA LEU A 58 5.14 -4.25 -1.07
C LEU A 58 4.56 -2.85 -1.12
N LEU A 59 4.44 -2.19 0.05
CA LEU A 59 4.93 -0.81 0.05
C LEU A 59 6.36 -0.96 -0.50
N PRO A 60 6.68 -0.44 -1.70
CA PRO A 60 8.00 -0.67 -2.26
C PRO A 60 9.00 -0.22 -1.21
N HIS A 61 9.93 -1.08 -0.79
CA HIS A 61 10.88 -0.81 0.32
C HIS A 61 11.47 0.61 0.29
N SER A 62 11.58 1.15 -0.91
CA SER A 62 11.89 2.54 -1.18
C SER A 62 11.06 3.59 -0.39
N ILE A 63 9.76 3.37 -0.08
CA ILE A 63 8.97 4.33 0.71
C ILE A 63 9.56 4.51 2.10
N LEU A 64 10.04 3.43 2.72
CA LEU A 64 10.53 3.43 4.10
C LEU A 64 12.04 3.67 4.18
N GLU A 65 12.68 4.21 3.15
CA GLU A 65 14.14 4.36 3.11
C GLU A 65 14.61 5.36 4.19
N GLY A 66 15.09 4.82 5.32
CA GLY A 66 15.46 5.62 6.50
C GLY A 66 14.30 6.00 7.41
N TRP A 67 13.10 5.49 7.15
CA TRP A 67 11.88 5.65 7.97
C TRP A 67 11.38 4.29 8.44
N ASN A 68 11.03 4.18 9.72
CA ASN A 68 10.37 2.98 10.23
C ASN A 68 8.86 3.03 9.98
N SER A 69 8.20 1.88 10.05
CA SER A 69 6.75 1.78 9.78
C SER A 69 5.88 2.59 10.75
N GLY A 70 6.36 2.83 11.99
CA GLY A 70 5.66 3.67 12.94
C GLY A 70 5.78 5.16 12.61
N GLU A 71 6.97 5.62 12.20
CA GLU A 71 7.18 6.99 11.73
C GLU A 71 6.34 7.29 10.49
N GLU A 72 6.30 6.35 9.54
CA GLU A 72 5.48 6.46 8.34
C GLU A 72 3.98 6.56 8.69
N LEU A 73 3.51 5.69 9.57
CA LEU A 73 2.12 5.73 10.01
C LEU A 73 1.78 7.07 10.68
N ASN A 74 2.65 7.54 11.59
CA ASN A 74 2.47 8.80 12.28
C ASN A 74 2.45 9.99 11.30
N LEU A 75 3.29 9.97 10.26
CA LEU A 75 3.31 10.99 9.21
C LEU A 75 1.96 11.05 8.49
N LEU A 76 1.44 9.90 8.05
CA LEU A 76 0.18 9.84 7.32
C LEU A 76 -1.03 10.23 8.20
N GLU A 77 -1.06 9.77 9.46
CA GLU A 77 -2.10 10.17 10.41
C GLU A 77 -2.02 11.67 10.76
N ALA A 78 -0.82 12.24 10.80
CA ALA A 78 -0.63 13.66 11.04
C ALA A 78 -1.09 14.49 9.84
N LEU A 79 -0.81 14.02 8.62
CA LEU A 79 -1.28 14.65 7.38
C LEU A 79 -2.80 14.65 7.28
N GLU A 80 -3.46 13.55 7.66
CA GLU A 80 -4.92 13.47 7.74
C GLU A 80 -5.49 14.46 8.78
N GLN A 81 -4.84 14.56 9.94
CA GLN A 81 -5.34 15.37 11.06
C GLN A 81 -5.09 16.87 10.91
N TYR A 82 -3.89 17.26 10.47
CA TYR A 82 -3.46 18.67 10.44
C TYR A 82 -3.48 19.28 9.04
N GLY A 83 -3.60 18.46 8.00
CA GLY A 83 -3.56 18.88 6.60
C GLY A 83 -2.15 19.11 6.07
N ILE A 84 -2.00 18.94 4.75
CA ILE A 84 -0.76 19.20 4.02
C ILE A 84 -0.37 20.68 4.18
N GLY A 85 0.90 20.94 4.50
CA GLY A 85 1.45 22.29 4.68
C GLY A 85 1.74 22.65 6.13
N ASN A 86 1.08 22.00 7.10
CA ASN A 86 1.37 22.19 8.52
C ASN A 86 2.51 21.27 9.00
N TRP A 87 3.69 21.41 8.38
CA TRP A 87 4.81 20.49 8.59
C TRP A 87 5.42 20.56 9.99
N GLU A 88 5.24 21.66 10.71
CA GLU A 88 5.71 21.80 12.11
C GLU A 88 4.92 20.88 13.05
N ASP A 89 3.59 20.93 13.01
CA ASP A 89 2.74 20.05 13.84
C ASP A 89 2.84 18.58 13.41
N ILE A 90 3.03 18.34 12.11
CA ILE A 90 3.27 17.00 11.57
C ILE A 90 4.56 16.39 12.14
N ALA A 91 5.67 17.14 12.10
CA ALA A 91 6.94 16.69 12.68
C ALA A 91 6.84 16.47 14.19
N LEU A 92 6.07 17.28 14.90
CA LEU A 92 5.82 17.08 16.33
C LEU A 92 5.16 15.72 16.61
N LYS A 93 4.18 15.32 15.79
CA LYS A 93 3.50 14.03 15.92
C LYS A 93 4.39 12.84 15.51
N VAL A 94 5.24 13.02 14.49
CA VAL A 94 6.25 12.00 14.10
C VAL A 94 7.30 11.83 15.20
N GLY A 95 7.74 12.94 15.82
CA GLY A 95 8.60 12.98 17.02
C GLY A 95 10.09 12.70 16.78
N THR A 96 10.46 12.08 15.67
CA THR A 96 11.84 11.68 15.36
C THR A 96 12.45 12.37 14.15
N LYS A 97 11.63 13.07 13.35
CA LYS A 97 12.01 13.71 12.08
C LYS A 97 11.66 15.19 12.12
N SER A 98 12.45 16.01 11.45
CA SER A 98 12.19 17.45 11.32
C SER A 98 11.06 17.74 10.32
N SER A 99 10.49 18.94 10.39
CA SER A 99 9.43 19.40 9.47
C SER A 99 9.87 19.33 8.00
N VAL A 100 11.13 19.67 7.72
CA VAL A 100 11.71 19.58 6.39
C VAL A 100 11.84 18.12 5.94
N GLU A 101 12.35 17.22 6.80
CA GLU A 101 12.43 15.79 6.48
C GLU A 101 11.05 15.17 6.23
N CYS A 102 10.03 15.52 7.02
CA CYS A 102 8.66 15.06 6.82
C CYS A 102 8.10 15.50 5.46
N MET A 103 8.31 16.78 5.10
CA MET A 103 7.87 17.34 3.84
C MET A 103 8.58 16.67 2.66
N ASP A 104 9.92 16.61 2.69
CA ASP A 104 10.74 16.06 1.61
C ASP A 104 10.42 14.57 1.40
N HIS A 105 10.22 13.83 2.49
CA HIS A 105 9.80 12.44 2.44
C HIS A 105 8.43 12.31 1.78
N TYR A 106 7.41 13.02 2.24
CA TYR A 106 6.08 12.93 1.64
C TYR A 106 6.09 13.30 0.15
N CYS A 107 6.74 14.41 -0.22
CA CYS A 107 6.83 14.85 -1.61
C CYS A 107 7.55 13.81 -2.48
N SER A 108 8.76 13.38 -2.10
CA SER A 108 9.55 12.45 -2.91
C SER A 108 8.95 11.05 -3.01
N ARG A 109 8.28 10.58 -1.95
CA ARG A 109 7.78 9.19 -1.87
C ARG A 109 6.35 9.04 -2.39
N TYR A 110 5.49 10.03 -2.16
CA TYR A 110 4.07 9.97 -2.49
C TYR A 110 3.67 10.84 -3.69
N LEU A 111 4.24 12.04 -3.85
CA LEU A 111 3.86 12.97 -4.92
C LEU A 111 4.72 12.82 -6.19
N ASP A 112 6.04 12.68 -6.03
CA ASP A 112 6.99 12.49 -7.12
C ASP A 112 7.39 11.01 -7.30
N GLY A 113 6.92 10.16 -6.38
CA GLY A 113 7.15 8.72 -6.42
C GLY A 113 6.25 7.98 -7.40
N VAL A 114 6.36 6.65 -7.40
CA VAL A 114 5.55 5.76 -8.25
C VAL A 114 4.05 6.00 -8.04
N PHE A 115 3.63 6.27 -6.79
CA PHE A 115 2.24 6.59 -6.48
C PHE A 115 1.76 7.87 -7.14
N GLY A 116 2.54 8.95 -7.08
CA GLY A 116 2.18 10.20 -7.71
C GLY A 116 2.08 10.10 -9.22
N LEU A 117 3.01 9.37 -9.86
CA LEU A 117 2.96 9.12 -11.31
C LEU A 117 1.71 8.32 -11.71
N GLU A 118 1.31 7.33 -10.92
CA GLU A 118 0.17 6.46 -11.25
C GLU A 118 -1.18 7.08 -10.87
N LEU A 119 -1.24 7.88 -9.78
CA LEU A 119 -2.46 8.47 -9.24
C LEU A 119 -2.74 9.90 -9.76
N LEU A 120 -1.71 10.68 -10.10
CA LEU A 120 -1.83 12.09 -10.50
C LEU A 120 -1.69 12.32 -12.01
N SER A 121 -1.31 11.30 -12.78
CA SER A 121 -1.16 11.41 -14.25
C SER A 121 -2.46 11.74 -14.97
N ASP A 122 -3.60 11.31 -14.42
CA ASP A 122 -4.93 11.74 -14.86
C ASP A 122 -5.37 12.90 -13.97
N ASN A 123 -4.95 14.12 -14.33
CA ASN A 123 -5.24 15.39 -13.66
C ASN A 123 -6.75 15.75 -13.78
N LYS A 124 -7.62 14.87 -13.28
CA LYS A 124 -9.08 14.98 -13.20
C LYS A 124 -9.57 15.26 -11.77
N TYR A 125 -8.67 15.34 -10.80
CA TYR A 125 -9.04 15.85 -9.48
C TYR A 125 -9.12 17.37 -9.56
N PRO A 126 -10.32 17.97 -9.43
CA PRO A 126 -10.40 19.41 -9.31
C PRO A 126 -9.57 19.82 -8.09
N SER A 127 -8.82 20.91 -8.21
CA SER A 127 -8.00 21.53 -7.16
C SER A 127 -8.81 21.99 -5.92
N ARG A 128 -10.06 21.54 -5.82
CA ARG A 128 -11.03 21.88 -4.81
C ARG A 128 -11.08 20.74 -3.80
N ILE A 129 -10.38 20.95 -2.70
CA ILE A 129 -10.59 20.20 -1.46
C ILE A 129 -12.05 20.46 -1.03
N THR A 130 -12.92 19.45 -1.08
CA THR A 130 -14.25 19.54 -0.50
C THR A 130 -14.17 19.21 0.98
N ASP A 131 -14.34 20.23 1.82
CA ASP A 131 -14.56 20.05 3.24
C ASP A 131 -15.91 19.33 3.45
N HIS A 132 -15.84 18.09 3.95
CA HIS A 132 -17.02 17.28 4.30
C HIS A 132 -17.45 17.48 5.76
N THR A 133 -16.76 18.37 6.49
CA THR A 133 -16.98 18.63 7.92
C THR A 133 -18.12 19.61 8.15
N ASN A 134 -18.55 20.36 7.14
CA ASN A 134 -19.59 21.37 7.27
C ASN A 134 -21.02 20.84 7.01
N HIS A 135 -21.50 19.91 7.84
CA HIS A 135 -22.94 19.71 7.99
C HIS A 135 -23.51 20.71 8.99
N MET A 136 -23.74 21.94 8.53
CA MET A 136 -24.65 22.90 9.18
C MET A 136 -26.08 22.37 9.08
N MET A 137 -26.52 21.57 10.07
CA MET A 137 -27.94 21.34 10.28
C MET A 137 -28.51 22.55 11.03
N LEU A 138 -29.15 23.45 10.27
CA LEU A 138 -30.00 24.52 10.77
C LEU A 138 -31.06 23.93 11.71
N SER A 139 -31.12 24.42 12.95
CA SER A 139 -32.21 24.14 13.89
C SER A 139 -33.47 24.91 13.46
N PRO A 140 -34.64 24.26 13.29
CA PRO A 140 -35.89 24.96 13.04
C PRO A 140 -36.46 25.55 14.34
N THR A 141 -36.87 26.81 14.27
CA THR A 141 -37.80 27.50 15.18
C THR A 141 -39.18 26.86 15.18
#